data_AF-A0A9P7VBU1-F1
#
_entry.id   AF-A0A9P7VBU1-F1
#
_cell.length_a   1.000
_cell.length_b   1.000
_cell.length_c   1.000
_cell.angle_alpha   90.00
_cell.angle_beta   90.00
_cell.angle_gamma   90.00
#
_symmetry.space_group_name_H-M   'P 1'
#
loop_
_entity.id
_entity.type
_entity.pdbx_description
1 polymer ?
#
loop_
_entity_poly.entity_id
_entity_poly.type
_entity_poly.pdbx_seq_one_letter_code
_entity_poly.pdbx_strand_id
1 'polypeptide(L)'
;MSKRDHQEDTSYVPLKKPKSTKISSFYPQHELSTTSVSFIASTQEKVFVGTADGTLQLWNRNSENKGSNLLPTLKKSLAVFANKPVTSVSVSPSGYTAICFSSTMQKAVVVDLRLLDVSHVVELSFKPDLLNCIFINNESVIISNKTHIYTLNTETLELKEGPSIHKSDILCLVYNTKSQYVISSDIKGLIEYWNLNGDDNSLLLGVEFQYKGQTDLVIHARLKTNCISMTINSEGLLLATLSSDNIIRIFHVPSGKVLHTIAGPLKVGTTMTFKLNQLFYSRNDQLVVYDADTGLELQIIEFQLNQPIDQFIVFINKSEARLFDNRDFLILLRTSGSQNIVVYGQTEKKTESKASPNNSQNKTIIMNTSLGQLTIKLFVYQVPKTCENFIKLCQKKYYDNVIFHRIIKGFMIQTGDPLGDGTGGESIWGDYFEDEFSGELTHCKPFMVSMANAGPNTNGSQFFITTGKAPWLDNQHSVFGEVVQGFDVVKKIEEAPTDGDDKPIDPIYILSTKIV
;
A
#
# COMPACT_ATOMS: atom_id res chain seq x y z
N MET A 1 -56.32 -2.49 -22.93
CA MET A 1 -55.61 -3.25 -21.87
C MET A 1 -54.13 -2.96 -22.02
N SER A 2 -53.56 -2.24 -21.06
CA SER A 2 -52.29 -1.51 -21.18
C SER A 2 -51.05 -2.42 -21.18
N LYS A 3 -50.08 -2.07 -22.02
CA LYS A 3 -48.68 -2.46 -21.92
C LYS A 3 -48.11 -2.02 -20.56
N ARG A 4 -47.39 -2.89 -19.87
CA ARG A 4 -46.51 -2.51 -18.76
C ARG A 4 -45.08 -2.60 -19.25
N ASP A 5 -44.49 -1.45 -19.50
CA ASP A 5 -43.06 -1.28 -19.61
C ASP A 5 -42.48 -1.37 -18.20
N HIS A 6 -41.63 -2.36 -17.95
CA HIS A 6 -40.74 -2.36 -16.79
C HIS A 6 -39.51 -1.53 -17.16
N GLN A 7 -39.54 -0.24 -16.83
CA GLN A 7 -38.33 0.56 -16.71
C GLN A 7 -37.54 0.03 -15.51
N GLU A 8 -36.42 -0.64 -15.78
CA GLU A 8 -35.37 -0.84 -14.79
C GLU A 8 -34.77 0.53 -14.47
N ASP A 9 -35.01 0.98 -13.25
CA ASP A 9 -34.49 2.22 -12.70
C ASP A 9 -33.00 2.02 -12.35
N THR A 10 -32.12 2.03 -13.37
CA THR A 10 -30.68 2.05 -13.16
C THR A 10 -30.29 3.47 -12.75
N SER A 11 -30.46 3.80 -11.47
CA SER A 11 -29.82 4.95 -10.86
C SER A 11 -28.30 4.72 -10.84
N TYR A 12 -27.66 5.12 -11.94
CA TYR A 12 -26.21 5.13 -12.09
C TYR A 12 -25.67 6.17 -11.11
N VAL A 13 -25.31 5.76 -9.90
CA VAL A 13 -24.47 6.58 -9.03
C VAL A 13 -23.12 6.70 -9.75
N PRO A 14 -22.69 7.90 -10.16
CA PRO A 14 -21.44 8.03 -10.88
C PRO A 14 -20.31 7.57 -9.95
N LEU A 15 -19.63 6.48 -10.34
CA LEU A 15 -18.39 6.06 -9.71
C LEU A 15 -17.46 7.27 -9.66
N LYS A 16 -17.07 7.67 -8.44
CA LYS A 16 -16.09 8.75 -8.25
C LYS A 16 -14.89 8.44 -9.13
N LYS A 17 -14.55 9.38 -10.03
CA LYS A 17 -13.32 9.27 -10.83
C LYS A 17 -12.15 9.03 -9.87
N PRO A 18 -11.19 8.14 -10.20
CA PRO A 18 -10.03 7.89 -9.36
C PRO A 18 -9.34 9.20 -9.03
N LYS A 19 -8.90 9.37 -7.77
CA LYS A 19 -8.12 10.54 -7.38
C LYS A 19 -6.79 10.48 -8.14
N SER A 20 -6.52 11.42 -9.04
CA SER A 20 -5.20 11.56 -9.65
C SER A 20 -4.28 12.28 -8.66
N THR A 21 -3.14 11.67 -8.37
CA THR A 21 -2.08 12.24 -7.54
C THR A 21 -0.89 12.53 -8.44
N LYS A 22 -0.70 13.81 -8.76
CA LYS A 22 0.51 14.27 -9.41
C LYS A 22 1.65 14.26 -8.40
N ILE A 23 2.66 13.45 -8.68
CA ILE A 23 3.93 13.49 -7.95
C ILE A 23 4.72 14.72 -8.45
N SER A 24 4.30 15.92 -8.05
CA SER A 24 5.03 17.19 -8.31
C SER A 24 6.02 17.54 -7.19
N SER A 25 6.11 16.70 -6.15
CA SER A 25 6.95 16.91 -4.97
C SER A 25 8.10 15.92 -4.80
N PHE A 26 8.26 14.93 -5.69
CA PHE A 26 9.26 13.88 -5.53
C PHE A 26 10.38 14.14 -6.55
N TYR A 27 11.50 14.68 -6.07
CA TYR A 27 12.72 14.73 -6.87
C TYR A 27 13.24 13.30 -7.07
N PRO A 28 13.87 12.96 -8.21
CA PRO A 28 14.67 11.75 -8.33
C PRO A 28 15.79 11.82 -7.29
N GLN A 29 15.63 11.12 -6.16
CA GLN A 29 16.47 11.41 -4.99
C GLN A 29 17.82 10.71 -5.03
N HIS A 30 17.94 9.61 -5.77
CA HIS A 30 19.17 8.84 -5.81
C HIS A 30 19.10 7.82 -6.94
N GLU A 31 20.17 7.72 -7.73
CA GLU A 31 20.41 6.54 -8.56
C GLU A 31 21.01 5.48 -7.63
N LEU A 32 20.34 4.35 -7.45
CA LEU A 32 20.85 3.31 -6.55
C LEU A 32 22.21 2.81 -7.04
N SER A 33 22.38 2.53 -8.32
CA SER A 33 23.62 1.95 -8.82
C SER A 33 24.40 2.92 -9.71
N THR A 34 25.72 2.99 -9.54
CA THR A 34 26.65 3.67 -10.46
C THR A 34 26.97 2.83 -11.70
N THR A 35 26.63 1.54 -11.65
CA THR A 35 26.78 0.57 -12.74
C THR A 35 25.43 0.26 -13.37
N SER A 36 25.42 -0.05 -14.66
CA SER A 36 24.20 -0.28 -15.41
C SER A 36 23.31 -1.35 -14.78
N VAL A 37 22.09 -1.00 -14.40
CA VAL A 37 21.13 -1.92 -13.78
C VAL A 37 20.44 -2.78 -14.83
N SER A 38 20.49 -4.09 -14.64
CA SER A 38 19.85 -5.08 -15.51
C SER A 38 18.62 -5.74 -14.89
N PHE A 39 18.49 -5.79 -13.56
CA PHE A 39 17.33 -6.38 -12.88
C PHE A 39 17.11 -5.84 -11.47
N ILE A 40 15.87 -5.77 -11.00
CA ILE A 40 15.53 -5.45 -9.59
C ILE A 40 14.66 -6.54 -8.95
N ALA A 41 14.97 -6.89 -7.70
CA ALA A 41 14.17 -7.75 -6.85
C ALA A 41 14.06 -7.17 -5.43
N SER A 42 13.11 -7.67 -4.62
CA SER A 42 12.98 -7.24 -3.24
C SER A 42 12.40 -8.31 -2.31
N THR A 43 12.72 -8.17 -1.03
CA THR A 43 11.95 -8.73 0.10
C THR A 43 11.18 -7.58 0.76
N GLN A 44 10.59 -7.78 1.96
CA GLN A 44 10.01 -6.66 2.69
C GLN A 44 11.04 -5.61 3.15
N GLU A 45 12.28 -6.04 3.44
CA GLU A 45 13.31 -5.21 4.07
C GLU A 45 14.52 -4.93 3.19
N LYS A 46 14.70 -5.67 2.10
CA LYS A 46 15.89 -5.55 1.25
C LYS A 46 15.52 -5.37 -0.21
N VAL A 47 16.35 -4.62 -0.92
CA VAL A 47 16.32 -4.44 -2.38
C VAL A 47 17.58 -5.09 -2.94
N PHE A 48 17.42 -5.83 -4.02
CA PHE A 48 18.51 -6.50 -4.73
C PHE A 48 18.58 -5.92 -6.14
N VAL A 49 19.76 -5.45 -6.52
CA VAL A 49 20.00 -4.85 -7.83
C VAL A 49 21.03 -5.68 -8.56
N GLY A 50 20.59 -6.34 -9.63
CA GLY A 50 21.48 -7.01 -10.57
C GLY A 50 22.00 -6.02 -11.60
N THR A 51 23.29 -6.06 -11.90
CA THR A 51 23.96 -5.14 -12.82
C THR A 51 24.48 -5.82 -14.08
N ALA A 52 24.66 -5.04 -15.15
CA ALA A 52 25.08 -5.51 -16.46
C ALA A 52 26.53 -6.03 -16.49
N ASP A 53 27.36 -5.60 -15.54
CA ASP A 53 28.73 -6.08 -15.33
C ASP A 53 28.80 -7.32 -14.42
N GLY A 54 27.66 -7.87 -13.99
CA GLY A 54 27.63 -9.15 -13.27
C GLY A 54 27.75 -9.04 -11.76
N THR A 55 27.44 -7.87 -11.19
CA THR A 55 27.37 -7.70 -9.75
C THR A 55 25.94 -7.79 -9.23
N LEU A 56 25.79 -8.38 -8.04
CA LEU A 56 24.59 -8.30 -7.23
C LEU A 56 24.84 -7.29 -6.11
N GLN A 57 24.10 -6.19 -6.13
CA GLN A 57 24.12 -5.19 -5.06
C GLN A 57 22.97 -5.42 -4.08
N LEU A 58 23.30 -5.44 -2.79
CA LEU A 58 22.38 -5.67 -1.69
C LEU A 58 22.15 -4.35 -0.95
N TRP A 59 20.92 -3.91 -0.94
CA TRP A 59 20.49 -2.65 -0.35
C TRP A 59 19.52 -2.92 0.79
N ASN A 60 19.78 -2.36 1.98
CA ASN A 60 18.82 -2.44 3.07
C ASN A 60 17.85 -1.26 3.00
N ARG A 61 16.57 -1.54 3.12
CA ARG A 61 15.54 -0.55 3.38
C ARG A 61 15.71 -0.09 4.83
N ASN A 62 15.85 1.20 5.06
CA ASN A 62 15.88 1.76 6.40
C ASN A 62 14.44 1.82 6.96
N SER A 63 13.93 0.70 7.48
CA SER A 63 12.59 0.63 8.11
C SER A 63 12.57 1.21 9.53
N GLU A 64 13.71 1.23 10.22
CA GLU A 64 13.83 1.67 11.62
C GLU A 64 14.06 3.18 11.81
N ASN A 65 14.46 3.92 10.75
CA ASN A 65 14.67 5.36 10.84
C ASN A 65 13.33 6.10 10.82
N LYS A 66 12.77 6.33 12.01
CA LYS A 66 11.75 7.36 12.25
C LYS A 66 12.34 8.75 12.00
N GLY A 67 12.50 9.13 10.72
CA GLY A 67 12.97 10.47 10.32
C GLY A 67 13.79 10.52 9.03
N SER A 68 13.27 11.24 8.04
CA SER A 68 13.91 11.86 6.86
C SER A 68 14.73 11.05 5.84
N ASN A 69 15.00 9.75 6.00
CA ASN A 69 15.70 8.99 4.95
C ASN A 69 15.21 7.55 4.78
N LEU A 70 14.08 7.39 4.08
CA LEU A 70 13.52 6.11 3.62
C LEU A 70 14.36 5.47 2.50
N LEU A 71 15.39 6.16 2.01
CA LEU A 71 16.22 5.68 0.90
C LEU A 71 16.95 4.40 1.28
N PRO A 72 16.96 3.38 0.39
CA PRO A 72 17.77 2.19 0.59
C PRO A 72 19.25 2.54 0.72
N THR A 73 19.98 1.82 1.57
CA THR A 73 21.43 1.99 1.75
C THR A 73 22.18 0.76 1.25
N LEU A 74 23.19 0.98 0.40
CA LEU A 74 24.04 -0.11 -0.10
C LEU A 74 24.78 -0.75 1.08
N LYS A 75 24.64 -2.05 1.23
CA LYS A 75 25.37 -2.83 2.23
C LYS A 75 26.54 -3.59 1.63
N LYS A 76 26.35 -4.17 0.45
CA LYS A 76 27.37 -5.02 -0.19
C LYS A 76 27.16 -5.06 -1.70
N SER A 77 28.25 -5.13 -2.44
CA SER A 77 28.26 -5.52 -3.85
C SER A 77 29.04 -6.82 -3.99
N LEU A 78 28.45 -7.81 -4.65
CA LEU A 78 29.03 -9.14 -4.85
C LEU A 78 29.20 -9.40 -6.34
N ALA A 79 30.41 -9.76 -6.75
CA ALA A 79 30.64 -10.24 -8.11
C ALA A 79 30.09 -11.67 -8.23
N VAL A 80 28.91 -11.80 -8.84
CA VAL A 80 28.25 -13.11 -9.03
C VAL A 80 28.58 -13.71 -10.39
N PHE A 81 28.83 -12.86 -11.40
CA PHE A 81 29.26 -13.30 -12.72
C PHE A 81 30.45 -12.46 -13.21
N ALA A 82 31.39 -13.10 -13.90
CA ALA A 82 32.58 -12.43 -14.43
C ALA A 82 32.24 -11.57 -15.67
N ASN A 83 31.80 -10.32 -15.46
CA ASN A 83 31.46 -9.36 -16.51
C ASN A 83 30.31 -9.82 -17.43
N LYS A 84 29.39 -10.62 -16.90
CA LYS A 84 28.17 -11.04 -17.60
C LYS A 84 26.96 -10.52 -16.85
N PRO A 85 25.92 -10.00 -17.53
CA PRO A 85 24.82 -9.32 -16.87
C PRO A 85 24.07 -10.24 -15.91
N VAL A 86 23.72 -9.73 -14.73
CA VAL A 86 22.75 -10.37 -13.83
C VAL A 86 21.36 -10.09 -14.37
N THR A 87 20.75 -11.07 -15.00
CA THR A 87 19.50 -10.85 -15.75
C THR A 87 18.25 -11.29 -15.00
N SER A 88 18.40 -12.09 -13.94
CA SER A 88 17.30 -12.47 -13.06
C SER A 88 17.85 -12.76 -11.66
N VAL A 89 17.09 -12.33 -10.66
CA VAL A 89 17.36 -12.59 -9.24
C VAL A 89 16.06 -13.05 -8.60
N SER A 90 16.07 -14.24 -8.02
CA SER A 90 14.98 -14.74 -7.19
C SER A 90 15.45 -14.81 -5.74
N VAL A 91 14.56 -14.54 -4.79
CA VAL A 91 14.88 -14.50 -3.35
C VAL A 91 13.92 -15.39 -2.60
N SER A 92 14.46 -16.20 -1.70
CA SER A 92 13.69 -17.10 -0.83
C SER A 92 12.68 -16.32 0.03
N PRO A 93 11.54 -16.93 0.40
CA PRO A 93 10.53 -16.28 1.26
C PRO A 93 11.10 -15.79 2.60
N SER A 94 12.05 -16.52 3.19
CA SER A 94 12.77 -16.12 4.41
C SER A 94 13.69 -14.91 4.21
N GLY A 95 14.07 -14.58 2.98
CA GLY A 95 15.04 -13.52 2.68
C GLY A 95 16.49 -13.87 3.01
N TYR A 96 16.81 -15.15 3.23
CA TYR A 96 18.15 -15.62 3.60
C TYR A 96 18.97 -16.14 2.43
N THR A 97 18.33 -16.62 1.38
CA THR A 97 18.98 -17.13 0.17
C THR A 97 18.48 -16.36 -1.04
N ALA A 98 19.38 -15.98 -1.93
CA ALA A 98 19.06 -15.53 -3.27
C ALA A 98 19.72 -16.43 -4.32
N ILE A 99 19.12 -16.50 -5.49
CA ILE A 99 19.69 -17.18 -6.65
C ILE A 99 19.72 -16.22 -7.83
N CYS A 100 20.88 -16.14 -8.48
CA CYS A 100 21.14 -15.23 -9.59
C CYS A 100 21.37 -16.02 -10.87
N PHE A 101 20.92 -15.46 -11.99
CA PHE A 101 21.13 -16.01 -13.33
C PHE A 101 21.65 -14.95 -14.30
N SER A 102 22.33 -15.44 -15.33
CA SER A 102 22.67 -14.67 -16.53
C SER A 102 22.18 -15.43 -17.75
N SER A 103 21.43 -14.79 -18.66
CA SER A 103 21.01 -15.41 -19.94
C SER A 103 22.17 -15.86 -20.81
N THR A 104 23.38 -15.35 -20.55
CA THR A 104 24.57 -15.68 -21.32
C THR A 104 25.33 -16.88 -20.74
N MET A 105 24.98 -17.34 -19.55
CA MET A 105 25.69 -18.39 -18.81
C MET A 105 24.79 -19.58 -18.49
N GLN A 106 25.38 -20.77 -18.44
CA GLN A 106 24.71 -21.99 -18.00
C GLN A 106 24.98 -22.24 -16.51
N LYS A 107 24.79 -21.22 -15.69
CA LYS A 107 25.11 -21.26 -14.26
C LYS A 107 24.01 -20.58 -13.44
N ALA A 108 23.74 -21.16 -12.28
CA ALA A 108 22.97 -20.53 -11.21
C ALA A 108 23.92 -20.21 -10.06
N VAL A 109 23.89 -18.98 -9.55
CA VAL A 109 24.74 -18.56 -8.44
C VAL A 109 23.88 -18.39 -7.21
N VAL A 110 24.12 -19.23 -6.20
CA VAL A 110 23.41 -19.21 -4.91
C VAL A 110 24.17 -18.30 -3.96
N VAL A 111 23.48 -17.34 -3.38
CA VAL A 111 24.03 -16.31 -2.49
C VAL A 111 23.39 -16.46 -1.11
N ASP A 112 24.21 -16.59 -0.06
CA ASP A 112 23.74 -16.51 1.33
C ASP A 112 23.67 -15.03 1.73
N LEU A 113 22.45 -14.54 1.95
CA LEU A 113 22.15 -13.15 2.26
C LEU A 113 22.38 -12.79 3.74
N ARG A 114 22.65 -13.77 4.61
CA ARG A 114 23.04 -13.55 6.00
C ARG A 114 24.55 -13.33 6.08
N LEU A 115 25.30 -14.16 5.36
CA LEU A 115 26.76 -14.04 5.24
C LEU A 115 27.18 -12.96 4.23
N LEU A 116 26.25 -12.50 3.39
CA LEU A 116 26.49 -11.55 2.31
C LEU A 116 27.61 -12.03 1.39
N ASP A 117 27.56 -13.30 1.00
CA ASP A 117 28.58 -13.93 0.15
C ASP A 117 27.98 -14.96 -0.81
N VAL A 118 28.73 -15.26 -1.88
CA VAL A 118 28.41 -16.36 -2.79
C VAL A 118 28.60 -17.67 -2.04
N SER A 119 27.51 -18.44 -1.94
CA SER A 119 27.52 -19.73 -1.27
C SER A 119 27.98 -20.82 -2.23
N HIS A 120 27.34 -20.93 -3.40
CA HIS A 120 27.62 -21.99 -4.37
C HIS A 120 27.37 -21.52 -5.80
N VAL A 121 28.03 -22.18 -6.75
CA VAL A 121 27.79 -22.02 -8.19
C VAL A 121 27.39 -23.36 -8.76
N VAL A 122 26.15 -23.45 -9.26
CA VAL A 122 25.58 -24.67 -9.83
C VAL A 122 25.66 -24.58 -11.35
N GLU A 123 26.24 -25.58 -11.99
CA GLU A 123 26.24 -25.70 -13.44
C GLU A 123 24.92 -26.28 -13.93
N LEU A 124 24.32 -25.63 -14.92
CA LEU A 124 23.07 -26.04 -15.53
C LEU A 124 23.37 -26.71 -16.87
N SER A 125 22.57 -27.69 -17.25
CA SER A 125 22.65 -28.31 -18.59
C SER A 125 22.08 -27.40 -19.70
N PHE A 126 21.56 -26.22 -19.34
CA PHE A 126 20.90 -25.28 -20.24
C PHE A 126 21.17 -23.83 -19.85
N LYS A 127 20.90 -22.91 -20.78
CA LYS A 127 20.87 -21.47 -20.48
C LYS A 127 19.49 -21.13 -19.93
N PRO A 128 19.38 -20.56 -18.72
CA PRO A 128 18.10 -20.26 -18.10
C PRO A 128 17.39 -19.13 -18.86
N ASP A 129 16.12 -19.34 -19.17
CA ASP A 129 15.28 -18.29 -19.74
C ASP A 129 14.88 -17.28 -18.66
N LEU A 130 14.86 -16.01 -19.05
CA LEU A 130 14.98 -14.84 -18.19
C LEU A 130 13.84 -14.60 -17.20
N LEU A 131 12.70 -15.28 -17.34
CA LEU A 131 11.43 -14.86 -16.74
C LEU A 131 10.81 -15.87 -15.77
N ASN A 132 11.44 -17.03 -15.55
CA ASN A 132 10.71 -18.20 -15.05
C ASN A 132 11.44 -18.93 -13.92
N CYS A 133 11.81 -18.17 -12.88
CA CYS A 133 12.45 -18.72 -11.69
C CYS A 133 11.75 -18.26 -10.41
N ILE A 134 11.24 -19.22 -9.65
CA ILE A 134 10.44 -18.96 -8.44
C ILE A 134 10.90 -19.87 -7.30
N PHE A 135 11.04 -19.30 -6.11
CA PHE A 135 11.16 -20.11 -4.89
C PHE A 135 9.80 -20.71 -4.53
N ILE A 136 9.79 -22.00 -4.21
CA ILE A 136 8.58 -22.71 -3.73
C ILE A 136 8.61 -22.98 -2.23
N ASN A 137 9.79 -22.88 -1.62
CA ASN A 137 9.97 -22.89 -0.18
C ASN A 137 11.29 -22.15 0.12
N ASN A 138 11.88 -22.31 1.29
CA ASN A 138 13.14 -21.65 1.62
C ASN A 138 14.38 -22.28 0.98
N GLU A 139 14.23 -23.47 0.39
CA GLU A 139 15.35 -24.36 0.01
C GLU A 139 15.32 -24.74 -1.48
N SER A 140 14.19 -24.60 -2.17
CA SER A 140 13.98 -25.12 -3.51
C SER A 140 13.48 -24.04 -4.45
N VAL A 141 14.04 -24.07 -5.64
CA VAL A 141 13.79 -23.13 -6.72
C VAL A 141 13.32 -23.89 -7.95
N ILE A 142 12.21 -23.46 -8.52
CA ILE A 142 11.76 -23.93 -9.83
C ILE A 142 12.40 -23.07 -10.91
N ILE A 143 12.95 -23.72 -11.93
CA ILE A 143 13.54 -23.10 -13.11
C ILE A 143 12.85 -23.70 -14.33
N SER A 144 12.20 -22.88 -15.16
CA SER A 144 11.71 -23.37 -16.46
C SER A 144 12.71 -23.12 -17.56
N ASN A 145 12.75 -24.01 -18.55
CA ASN A 145 13.46 -23.83 -19.80
C ASN A 145 12.62 -24.42 -20.94
N LYS A 146 12.11 -23.56 -21.82
CA LYS A 146 11.13 -23.93 -22.85
C LYS A 146 9.93 -24.64 -22.22
N THR A 147 9.73 -25.92 -22.52
CA THR A 147 8.64 -26.76 -22.00
C THR A 147 9.01 -27.50 -20.71
N HIS A 148 10.28 -27.50 -20.31
CA HIS A 148 10.78 -28.31 -19.21
C HIS A 148 10.82 -27.50 -17.91
N ILE A 149 10.56 -28.20 -16.82
CA ILE A 149 10.58 -27.66 -15.46
C ILE A 149 11.69 -28.39 -14.71
N TYR A 150 12.50 -27.65 -13.96
CA TYR A 150 13.53 -28.19 -13.09
C TYR A 150 13.33 -27.65 -11.69
N THR A 151 13.68 -28.45 -10.68
CA THR A 151 13.74 -28.04 -9.28
C THR A 151 15.19 -28.14 -8.83
N LEU A 152 15.77 -27.02 -8.40
CA LEU A 152 17.08 -26.95 -7.78
C LEU A 152 16.91 -26.78 -6.28
N ASN A 153 17.43 -27.73 -5.49
CA ASN A 153 17.58 -27.54 -4.05
C ASN A 153 18.87 -26.75 -3.77
N THR A 154 18.77 -25.63 -3.05
CA THR A 154 19.87 -24.71 -2.77
C THR A 154 20.79 -25.18 -1.65
N GLU A 155 20.40 -26.19 -0.87
CA GLU A 155 21.22 -26.78 0.18
C GLU A 155 21.99 -28.02 -0.33
N THR A 156 21.29 -28.96 -0.96
CA THR A 156 21.92 -30.19 -1.51
C THR A 156 22.55 -29.95 -2.88
N LEU A 157 22.21 -28.85 -3.54
CA LEU A 157 22.64 -28.48 -4.90
C LEU A 157 22.16 -29.48 -5.97
N GLU A 158 21.22 -30.35 -5.64
CA GLU A 158 20.64 -31.30 -6.57
C GLU A 158 19.66 -30.59 -7.52
N LEU A 159 19.90 -30.75 -8.83
CA LEU A 159 18.99 -30.35 -9.89
C LEU A 159 18.18 -31.57 -10.35
N LYS A 160 16.86 -31.51 -10.18
CA LYS A 160 15.92 -32.57 -10.58
C LYS A 160 14.97 -32.06 -11.66
N GLU A 161 14.66 -32.91 -12.61
CA GLU A 161 13.60 -32.63 -13.59
C GLU A 161 12.23 -32.76 -12.92
N GLY A 162 11.35 -31.80 -13.19
CA GLY A 162 9.99 -31.73 -12.67
C GLY A 162 8.97 -32.37 -13.60
N PRO A 163 7.67 -32.22 -13.31
CA PRO A 163 6.60 -32.79 -14.13
C PRO A 163 6.55 -32.12 -15.52
N SER A 164 6.13 -32.91 -16.52
CA SER A 164 5.86 -32.40 -17.88
C SER A 164 4.44 -31.84 -17.94
N ILE A 165 4.32 -30.52 -17.81
CA ILE A 165 3.04 -29.81 -17.75
C ILE A 165 2.66 -29.28 -19.14
N HIS A 166 3.49 -28.41 -19.70
CA HIS A 166 3.20 -27.73 -20.97
C HIS A 166 3.81 -28.46 -22.18
N LYS A 167 3.08 -28.45 -23.29
CA LYS A 167 3.57 -28.88 -24.62
C LYS A 167 4.18 -27.74 -25.44
N SER A 168 4.21 -26.53 -24.89
CA SER A 168 4.67 -25.32 -25.57
C SER A 168 5.43 -24.45 -24.56
N ASP A 169 6.27 -23.55 -25.05
CA ASP A 169 7.22 -22.83 -24.21
C ASP A 169 6.51 -22.06 -23.10
N ILE A 170 6.98 -22.25 -21.87
CA ILE A 170 6.46 -21.61 -20.66
C ILE A 170 6.91 -20.15 -20.66
N LEU A 171 5.96 -19.24 -20.47
CA LEU A 171 6.21 -17.79 -20.50
C LEU A 171 6.17 -17.13 -19.12
N CYS A 172 5.32 -17.64 -18.22
CA CYS A 172 5.17 -17.10 -16.88
C CYS A 172 4.89 -18.22 -15.88
N LEU A 173 5.41 -18.07 -14.66
CA LEU A 173 5.09 -18.92 -13.51
C LEU A 173 4.91 -18.05 -12.27
N VAL A 174 4.00 -18.44 -11.39
CA VAL A 174 3.87 -17.93 -10.03
C VAL A 174 3.65 -19.07 -9.06
N TYR A 175 4.19 -18.96 -7.85
CA TYR A 175 3.95 -19.94 -6.79
C TYR A 175 2.87 -19.42 -5.83
N ASN A 176 1.84 -20.24 -5.61
CA ASN A 176 0.88 -20.00 -4.55
C ASN A 176 1.43 -20.57 -3.24
N THR A 177 2.03 -19.72 -2.42
CA THR A 177 2.63 -20.13 -1.13
C THR A 177 1.62 -20.66 -0.11
N LYS A 178 0.34 -20.22 -0.19
CA LYS A 178 -0.72 -20.64 0.74
C LYS A 178 -1.23 -22.04 0.42
N SER A 179 -1.42 -22.32 -0.87
CA SER A 179 -1.93 -23.61 -1.34
C SER A 179 -0.85 -24.58 -1.85
N GLN A 180 0.40 -24.14 -1.86
CA GLN A 180 1.59 -24.92 -2.21
C GLN A 180 1.62 -25.54 -3.62
N TYR A 181 1.08 -24.84 -4.62
CA TYR A 181 1.17 -25.23 -6.03
C TYR A 181 1.63 -24.07 -6.91
N VAL A 182 2.02 -24.39 -8.14
CA VAL A 182 2.45 -23.45 -9.17
C VAL A 182 1.31 -23.20 -10.14
N ILE A 183 1.18 -21.95 -10.57
CA ILE A 183 0.35 -21.58 -11.71
C ILE A 183 1.29 -21.13 -12.82
N SER A 184 1.15 -21.70 -14.01
CA SER A 184 1.99 -21.42 -15.16
C SER A 184 1.17 -21.10 -16.40
N SER A 185 1.78 -20.38 -17.33
CA SER A 185 1.21 -20.13 -18.65
C SER A 185 2.21 -20.34 -19.78
N ASP A 186 1.75 -20.86 -20.92
CA ASP A 186 2.57 -21.03 -22.11
C ASP A 186 2.32 -19.99 -23.22
N ILE A 187 3.13 -20.07 -24.27
CA ILE A 187 3.04 -19.25 -25.48
C ILE A 187 1.73 -19.40 -26.25
N LYS A 188 0.94 -20.45 -25.99
CA LYS A 188 -0.39 -20.63 -26.58
C LYS A 188 -1.51 -20.07 -25.70
N GLY A 189 -1.18 -19.48 -24.56
CA GLY A 189 -2.15 -18.89 -23.64
C GLY A 189 -2.90 -19.92 -22.80
N LEU A 190 -2.36 -21.13 -22.62
CA LEU A 190 -2.92 -22.09 -21.67
C LEU A 190 -2.39 -21.78 -20.27
N ILE A 191 -3.30 -21.64 -19.31
CA ILE A 191 -2.97 -21.56 -17.88
C ILE A 191 -3.16 -22.92 -17.23
N GLU A 192 -2.18 -23.36 -16.43
CA GLU A 192 -2.16 -24.66 -15.76
C GLU A 192 -1.80 -24.52 -14.27
N TYR A 193 -2.37 -25.40 -13.45
CA TYR A 193 -2.16 -25.50 -12.02
C TYR A 193 -1.50 -26.86 -11.78
N TRP A 194 -0.45 -26.90 -10.98
CA TRP A 194 0.28 -28.15 -10.73
C TRP A 194 1.16 -28.03 -9.49
N ASN A 195 1.46 -29.16 -8.85
CA ASN A 195 2.46 -29.25 -7.80
C ASN A 195 3.68 -30.05 -8.28
N LEU A 196 4.72 -30.13 -7.46
CA LEU A 196 5.95 -30.85 -7.83
C LEU A 196 5.75 -32.35 -8.09
N ASN A 197 4.68 -32.95 -7.55
CA ASN A 197 4.36 -34.35 -7.79
C ASN A 197 3.68 -34.58 -9.16
N GLY A 198 3.23 -33.50 -9.82
CA GLY A 198 2.44 -33.57 -11.03
C GLY A 198 1.00 -34.04 -10.78
N ASP A 199 0.48 -33.81 -9.56
CA ASP A 199 -0.87 -34.21 -9.19
C ASP A 199 -1.94 -33.46 -10.00
N ASP A 200 -3.09 -34.11 -10.22
CA ASP A 200 -4.25 -33.53 -10.91
C ASP A 200 -4.85 -32.34 -10.15
N ASN A 201 -5.49 -31.42 -10.88
CA ASN A 201 -6.10 -30.19 -10.32
C ASN A 201 -7.04 -30.43 -9.14
N SER A 202 -7.84 -31.50 -9.16
CA SER A 202 -8.80 -31.81 -8.09
C SER A 202 -8.14 -32.20 -6.75
N LEU A 203 -6.84 -32.49 -6.77
CA LEU A 203 -6.05 -32.82 -5.59
C LEU A 203 -5.32 -31.59 -5.03
N LEU A 204 -5.39 -30.44 -5.73
CA LEU A 204 -4.73 -29.21 -5.31
C LEU A 204 -5.57 -28.47 -4.28
N LEU A 205 -4.93 -28.10 -3.17
CA LEU A 205 -5.58 -27.46 -2.03
C LEU A 205 -6.24 -26.12 -2.42
N GLY A 206 -7.56 -26.02 -2.22
CA GLY A 206 -8.30 -24.79 -2.46
C GLY A 206 -8.64 -24.54 -3.93
N VAL A 207 -8.46 -25.52 -4.82
CA VAL A 207 -9.02 -25.50 -6.18
C VAL A 207 -10.44 -26.07 -6.17
N GLU A 208 -11.41 -25.33 -6.70
CA GLU A 208 -12.85 -25.64 -6.66
C GLU A 208 -13.36 -26.27 -7.97
N PHE A 209 -12.50 -26.41 -8.98
CA PHE A 209 -12.87 -26.98 -10.28
C PHE A 209 -12.10 -28.26 -10.56
N GLN A 210 -12.77 -29.19 -11.24
CA GLN A 210 -12.16 -30.45 -11.69
C GLN A 210 -11.72 -30.35 -13.15
N TYR A 211 -12.50 -29.66 -13.98
CA TYR A 211 -12.30 -29.60 -15.43
C TYR A 211 -12.11 -28.17 -15.91
N LYS A 212 -11.18 -27.93 -16.84
CA LYS A 212 -10.91 -26.60 -17.41
C LYS A 212 -12.15 -25.94 -18.03
N GLY A 213 -13.11 -26.73 -18.53
CA GLY A 213 -14.37 -26.22 -19.08
C GLY A 213 -15.28 -25.51 -18.06
N GLN A 214 -15.02 -25.65 -16.76
CA GLN A 214 -15.73 -24.94 -15.69
C GLN A 214 -15.12 -23.56 -15.37
N THR A 215 -14.02 -23.22 -16.04
CA THR A 215 -13.15 -22.08 -15.73
C THR A 215 -12.97 -21.17 -16.94
N ASP A 216 -12.36 -20.01 -16.72
CA ASP A 216 -11.92 -19.10 -17.78
C ASP A 216 -10.42 -19.23 -18.08
N LEU A 217 -9.74 -20.26 -17.58
CA LEU A 217 -8.28 -20.44 -17.70
C LEU A 217 -7.79 -20.58 -19.15
N VAL A 218 -8.69 -20.90 -20.09
CA VAL A 218 -8.40 -21.00 -21.53
C VAL A 218 -8.71 -19.70 -22.30
N ILE A 219 -9.03 -18.61 -21.60
CA ILE A 219 -9.45 -17.35 -22.23
C ILE A 219 -8.38 -16.80 -23.18
N HIS A 220 -7.10 -16.85 -22.79
CA HIS A 220 -6.01 -16.36 -23.63
C HIS A 220 -5.85 -17.21 -24.89
N ALA A 221 -5.81 -18.53 -24.74
CA ALA A 221 -5.79 -19.46 -25.87
C ALA A 221 -6.98 -19.26 -26.83
N ARG A 222 -8.19 -19.08 -26.30
CA ARG A 222 -9.41 -18.82 -27.09
C ARG A 222 -9.31 -17.51 -27.88
N LEU A 223 -8.72 -16.48 -27.28
CA LEU A 223 -8.50 -15.18 -27.90
C LEU A 223 -7.24 -15.14 -28.78
N LYS A 224 -6.48 -16.25 -28.86
CA LYS A 224 -5.19 -16.34 -29.56
C LYS A 224 -4.17 -15.33 -29.03
N THR A 225 -4.22 -15.08 -27.73
CA THR A 225 -3.27 -14.25 -26.99
C THR A 225 -2.46 -15.13 -26.04
N ASN A 226 -1.36 -14.58 -25.52
CA ASN A 226 -0.49 -15.27 -24.59
C ASN A 226 -0.21 -14.37 -23.38
N CYS A 227 0.02 -14.97 -22.22
CA CYS A 227 0.42 -14.23 -21.02
C CYS A 227 1.85 -13.72 -21.17
N ILE A 228 2.07 -12.45 -20.87
CA ILE A 228 3.36 -11.75 -20.86
C ILE A 228 3.87 -11.60 -19.43
N SER A 229 2.95 -11.39 -18.48
CA SER A 229 3.28 -11.26 -17.07
C SER A 229 2.16 -11.82 -16.21
N MET A 230 2.52 -12.33 -15.04
CA MET A 230 1.62 -12.97 -14.09
C MET A 230 2.04 -12.60 -12.67
N THR A 231 1.07 -12.28 -11.81
CA THR A 231 1.31 -12.00 -10.40
C THR A 231 0.13 -12.51 -9.56
N ILE A 232 0.42 -13.02 -8.37
CA ILE A 232 -0.57 -13.55 -7.43
C ILE A 232 -0.56 -12.73 -6.15
N ASN A 233 -1.72 -12.51 -5.54
CA ASN A 233 -1.79 -11.80 -4.26
C ASN A 233 -1.21 -12.63 -3.10
N SER A 234 -0.95 -11.97 -1.97
CA SER A 234 -0.33 -12.60 -0.80
C SER A 234 -1.16 -13.74 -0.19
N GLU A 235 -2.48 -13.70 -0.36
CA GLU A 235 -3.38 -14.75 0.11
C GLU A 235 -3.56 -15.90 -0.90
N GLY A 236 -3.00 -15.79 -2.11
CA GLY A 236 -3.10 -16.85 -3.12
C GLY A 236 -4.50 -17.03 -3.71
N LEU A 237 -5.39 -16.04 -3.56
CA LEU A 237 -6.79 -16.09 -4.00
C LEU A 237 -7.04 -15.32 -5.30
N LEU A 238 -6.16 -14.38 -5.66
CA LEU A 238 -6.30 -13.53 -6.83
C LEU A 238 -5.06 -13.62 -7.70
N LEU A 239 -5.29 -13.87 -8.99
CA LEU A 239 -4.24 -13.96 -10.01
C LEU A 239 -4.48 -12.91 -11.08
N ALA A 240 -3.51 -12.04 -11.32
CA ALA A 240 -3.55 -11.07 -12.41
C ALA A 240 -2.64 -11.54 -13.53
N THR A 241 -3.17 -11.57 -14.75
CA THR A 241 -2.41 -11.86 -15.97
C THR A 241 -2.47 -10.67 -16.92
N LEU A 242 -1.33 -10.25 -17.45
CA LEU A 242 -1.22 -9.31 -18.56
C LEU A 242 -0.95 -10.12 -19.81
N SER A 243 -1.74 -9.93 -20.85
CA SER A 243 -1.60 -10.65 -22.12
C SER A 243 -1.17 -9.75 -23.27
N SER A 244 -0.79 -10.35 -24.40
CA SER A 244 -0.31 -9.67 -25.61
C SER A 244 -1.33 -8.78 -26.32
N ASP A 245 -2.61 -8.88 -25.97
CA ASP A 245 -3.65 -7.91 -26.31
C ASP A 245 -3.60 -6.63 -25.45
N ASN A 246 -2.61 -6.51 -24.55
CA ASN A 246 -2.49 -5.44 -23.56
C ASN A 246 -3.72 -5.32 -22.65
N ILE A 247 -4.28 -6.46 -22.25
CA ILE A 247 -5.39 -6.52 -21.30
C ILE A 247 -4.91 -7.20 -20.02
N ILE A 248 -5.28 -6.63 -18.87
CA ILE A 248 -5.10 -7.30 -17.58
C ILE A 248 -6.40 -8.02 -17.23
N ARG A 249 -6.28 -9.29 -16.85
CA ARG A 249 -7.40 -10.12 -16.38
C ARG A 249 -7.10 -10.60 -14.97
N ILE A 250 -8.04 -10.37 -14.05
CA ILE A 250 -7.95 -10.82 -12.67
C ILE A 250 -8.83 -12.04 -12.52
N PHE A 251 -8.24 -13.16 -12.15
CA PHE A 251 -8.90 -14.44 -11.89
C PHE A 251 -9.08 -14.65 -10.39
N HIS A 252 -10.21 -15.22 -10.02
CA HIS A 252 -10.36 -15.89 -8.75
C HIS A 252 -9.67 -17.25 -8.86
N VAL A 253 -8.60 -17.44 -8.09
CA VAL A 253 -7.72 -18.61 -8.18
C VAL A 253 -8.48 -19.92 -7.88
N PRO A 254 -9.27 -20.02 -6.78
CA PRO A 254 -10.02 -21.24 -6.48
C PRO A 254 -10.95 -21.70 -7.59
N SER A 255 -11.71 -20.77 -8.20
CA SER A 255 -12.71 -21.11 -9.22
C SER A 255 -12.19 -21.06 -10.66
N GLY A 256 -11.01 -20.49 -10.88
CA GLY A 256 -10.41 -20.29 -12.20
C GLY A 256 -11.19 -19.32 -13.10
N LYS A 257 -12.14 -18.55 -12.55
CA LYS A 257 -12.99 -17.61 -13.29
C LYS A 257 -12.41 -16.20 -13.30
N VAL A 258 -12.65 -15.46 -14.38
CA VAL A 258 -12.27 -14.04 -14.45
C VAL A 258 -13.27 -13.23 -13.63
N LEU A 259 -12.77 -12.47 -12.66
CA LEU A 259 -13.54 -11.50 -11.88
C LEU A 259 -13.60 -10.14 -12.57
N HIS A 260 -12.44 -9.65 -13.02
CA HIS A 260 -12.30 -8.32 -13.59
C HIS A 260 -11.44 -8.36 -14.85
N THR A 261 -11.80 -7.52 -15.82
CA THR A 261 -11.02 -7.28 -17.03
C THR A 261 -10.73 -5.79 -17.11
N ILE A 262 -9.45 -5.44 -17.09
CA ILE A 262 -8.96 -4.07 -17.17
C ILE A 262 -8.43 -3.84 -18.58
N ALA A 263 -9.19 -3.07 -19.35
CA ALA A 263 -8.82 -2.63 -20.69
C ALA A 263 -8.51 -1.13 -20.67
N GLY A 264 -7.56 -0.68 -21.48
CA GLY A 264 -7.14 0.72 -21.56
C GLY A 264 -5.92 0.90 -22.47
N PRO A 265 -5.29 2.09 -22.52
CA PRO A 265 -4.09 2.33 -23.31
C PRO A 265 -2.85 1.71 -22.64
N LEU A 266 -2.94 0.45 -22.23
CA LEU A 266 -1.81 -0.36 -21.80
C LEU A 266 -0.92 -0.61 -23.03
N LYS A 267 0.39 -0.57 -22.83
CA LYS A 267 1.37 -0.69 -23.90
C LYS A 267 2.28 -1.87 -23.64
N VAL A 268 2.99 -2.28 -24.68
CA VAL A 268 4.11 -3.21 -24.57
C VAL A 268 5.07 -2.70 -23.49
N GLY A 269 5.41 -3.56 -22.53
CA GLY A 269 6.24 -3.22 -21.38
C GLY A 269 5.47 -2.84 -20.12
N THR A 270 4.14 -2.86 -20.12
CA THR A 270 3.36 -2.75 -18.86
C THR A 270 3.84 -3.81 -17.87
N THR A 271 4.11 -3.38 -16.65
CA THR A 271 4.49 -4.22 -15.53
C THR A 271 3.45 -4.09 -14.42
N MET A 272 3.33 -5.12 -13.58
CA MET A 272 2.29 -5.19 -12.56
C MET A 272 2.71 -6.04 -11.36
N THR A 273 2.16 -5.75 -10.19
CA THR A 273 2.40 -6.52 -8.96
C THR A 273 1.24 -6.34 -7.98
N PHE A 274 0.93 -7.39 -7.22
CA PHE A 274 0.00 -7.27 -6.09
C PHE A 274 0.68 -6.79 -4.81
N LYS A 275 -0.06 -5.99 -4.04
CA LYS A 275 0.12 -5.87 -2.59
C LYS A 275 -1.23 -6.02 -1.89
N LEU A 276 -1.33 -7.03 -1.03
CA LEU A 276 -2.62 -7.50 -0.52
C LEU A 276 -3.57 -7.70 -1.72
N ASN A 277 -4.79 -7.17 -1.67
CA ASN A 277 -5.74 -7.24 -2.79
C ASN A 277 -5.66 -6.04 -3.76
N GLN A 278 -4.67 -5.16 -3.60
CA GLN A 278 -4.47 -4.04 -4.52
C GLN A 278 -3.48 -4.42 -5.63
N LEU A 279 -3.93 -4.31 -6.88
CA LEU A 279 -3.10 -4.48 -8.05
C LEU A 279 -2.48 -3.14 -8.44
N PHE A 280 -1.15 -3.11 -8.49
CA PHE A 280 -0.38 -2.00 -9.05
C PHE A 280 0.00 -2.35 -10.48
N TYR A 281 -0.22 -1.46 -11.44
CA TYR A 281 0.26 -1.65 -12.81
C TYR A 281 0.67 -0.34 -13.48
N SER A 282 1.65 -0.41 -14.38
CA SER A 282 2.11 0.75 -15.14
C SER A 282 1.23 1.02 -16.35
N ARG A 283 0.92 2.30 -16.58
CA ARG A 283 0.20 2.80 -17.75
C ARG A 283 0.92 4.04 -18.27
N ASN A 284 1.76 3.85 -19.29
CA ASN A 284 2.71 4.86 -19.79
C ASN A 284 3.71 5.30 -18.70
N ASP A 285 3.63 6.58 -18.32
CA ASP A 285 4.38 7.25 -17.27
C ASP A 285 3.60 7.29 -15.93
N GLN A 286 2.52 6.51 -15.82
CA GLN A 286 1.67 6.44 -14.63
C GLN A 286 1.77 5.07 -13.96
N LEU A 287 1.56 5.04 -12.65
CA LEU A 287 1.26 3.82 -11.90
C LEU A 287 -0.18 3.90 -11.40
N VAL A 288 -0.99 2.90 -11.72
CA VAL A 288 -2.40 2.83 -11.31
C VAL A 288 -2.53 1.86 -10.14
N VAL A 289 -3.36 2.24 -9.16
CA VAL A 289 -3.74 1.40 -8.02
C VAL A 289 -5.17 0.94 -8.23
N TYR A 290 -5.36 -0.36 -8.39
CA TYR A 290 -6.65 -0.98 -8.65
C TYR A 290 -7.04 -1.91 -7.50
N ASP A 291 -8.25 -1.75 -6.98
CA ASP A 291 -8.79 -2.63 -5.96
C ASP A 291 -9.44 -3.84 -6.60
N ALA A 292 -8.82 -5.01 -6.43
CA ALA A 292 -9.31 -6.23 -7.03
C ALA A 292 -10.57 -6.78 -6.34
N ASP A 293 -10.92 -6.31 -5.14
CA ASP A 293 -12.15 -6.72 -4.45
C ASP A 293 -13.37 -5.94 -4.96
N THR A 294 -13.22 -4.63 -5.20
CA THR A 294 -14.31 -3.76 -5.65
C THR A 294 -14.35 -3.55 -7.16
N GLY A 295 -13.27 -3.88 -7.87
CA GLY A 295 -13.15 -3.70 -9.30
C GLY A 295 -12.89 -2.26 -9.74
N LEU A 296 -12.46 -1.39 -8.83
CA LEU A 296 -12.32 0.06 -9.07
C LEU A 296 -10.85 0.49 -9.15
N GLU A 297 -10.56 1.41 -10.09
CA GLU A 297 -9.34 2.21 -10.01
C GLU A 297 -9.46 3.15 -8.79
N LEU A 298 -8.61 2.96 -7.79
CA LEU A 298 -8.61 3.81 -6.60
C LEU A 298 -7.85 5.11 -6.86
N GLN A 299 -6.70 5.01 -7.55
CA GLN A 299 -5.76 6.11 -7.68
C GLN A 299 -4.86 5.97 -8.90
N ILE A 300 -4.43 7.11 -9.42
CA ILE A 300 -3.43 7.21 -10.48
C ILE A 300 -2.28 8.05 -9.96
N ILE A 301 -1.06 7.51 -10.04
CA ILE A 301 0.18 8.18 -9.70
C ILE A 301 0.85 8.60 -10.99
N GLU A 302 0.98 9.90 -11.22
CA GLU A 302 1.58 10.43 -12.45
C GLU A 302 3.05 10.79 -12.21
N PHE A 303 3.96 10.18 -12.99
CA PHE A 303 5.37 10.53 -13.00
C PHE A 303 5.70 11.34 -14.25
N GLN A 304 6.53 12.38 -14.15
CA GLN A 304 7.03 13.11 -15.32
C GLN A 304 8.17 12.33 -15.98
N LEU A 305 7.86 11.21 -16.64
CA LEU A 305 8.85 10.33 -17.28
C LEU A 305 8.83 10.48 -18.80
N ASN A 306 10.02 10.50 -19.41
CA ASN A 306 10.18 10.53 -20.87
C ASN A 306 10.10 9.16 -21.53
N GLN A 307 10.13 8.09 -20.74
CA GLN A 307 10.16 6.69 -21.19
C GLN A 307 9.20 5.85 -20.33
N PRO A 308 8.62 4.76 -20.87
CA PRO A 308 7.69 3.92 -20.14
C PRO A 308 8.38 3.19 -18.97
N ILE A 309 7.63 2.96 -17.90
CA ILE A 309 8.08 2.16 -16.75
C ILE A 309 8.18 0.70 -17.18
N ASP A 310 9.36 0.09 -17.06
CA ASP A 310 9.59 -1.32 -17.44
C ASP A 310 9.64 -2.27 -16.22
N GLN A 311 10.14 -1.79 -15.09
CA GLN A 311 10.11 -2.49 -13.81
C GLN A 311 9.80 -1.52 -12.67
N PHE A 312 9.07 -1.98 -11.67
CA PHE A 312 8.91 -1.25 -10.44
C PHE A 312 8.78 -2.18 -9.23
N ILE A 313 9.08 -1.63 -8.05
CA ILE A 313 8.85 -2.26 -6.76
C ILE A 313 8.10 -1.28 -5.88
N VAL A 314 7.00 -1.72 -5.26
CA VAL A 314 6.23 -0.95 -4.29
C VAL A 314 6.43 -1.53 -2.90
N PHE A 315 6.87 -0.68 -1.98
CA PHE A 315 6.96 -0.97 -0.56
C PHE A 315 5.89 -0.18 0.21
N ILE A 316 5.20 -0.87 1.11
CA ILE A 316 4.22 -0.29 2.04
C ILE A 316 4.70 -0.64 3.45
N ASN A 317 4.85 0.34 4.34
CA ASN A 317 5.39 0.11 5.71
C ASN A 317 4.36 -0.48 6.69
N LYS A 318 3.06 -0.45 6.41
CA LYS A 318 2.02 -0.99 7.30
C LYS A 318 1.30 -2.18 6.67
N SER A 319 1.20 -3.26 7.44
CA SER A 319 0.67 -4.58 7.07
C SER A 319 -0.83 -4.61 6.75
N GLU A 320 -1.59 -3.57 7.10
CA GLU A 320 -3.05 -3.51 6.92
C GLU A 320 -3.52 -2.26 6.15
N ALA A 321 -2.61 -1.43 5.64
CA ALA A 321 -2.98 -0.18 5.00
C ALA A 321 -3.25 -0.39 3.51
N ARG A 322 -4.49 -0.10 3.07
CA ARG A 322 -4.73 0.39 1.71
C ARG A 322 -3.76 1.55 1.46
N LEU A 323 -3.09 1.57 0.31
CA LEU A 323 -2.12 2.63 0.05
C LEU A 323 -2.81 4.01 0.19
N PHE A 324 -2.16 4.89 0.95
CA PHE A 324 -2.45 6.33 1.17
C PHE A 324 -3.35 6.81 2.33
N ASP A 325 -3.78 5.96 3.27
CA ASP A 325 -4.04 6.44 4.64
C ASP A 325 -2.73 6.76 5.40
N ASN A 326 -1.58 6.30 4.85
CA ASN A 326 -0.28 6.43 5.50
C ASN A 326 0.79 6.99 4.55
N ARG A 327 1.58 7.91 5.11
CA ARG A 327 2.72 8.65 4.51
C ARG A 327 3.97 7.81 4.23
N ASP A 328 3.85 6.48 4.29
CA ASP A 328 4.99 5.58 4.42
C ASP A 328 5.04 4.53 3.29
N PHE A 329 5.25 5.00 2.06
CA PHE A 329 5.48 4.15 0.90
C PHE A 329 6.77 4.55 0.16
N LEU A 330 7.36 3.56 -0.50
CA LEU A 330 8.56 3.72 -1.33
C LEU A 330 8.33 2.99 -2.64
N ILE A 331 8.53 3.68 -3.75
CA ILE A 331 8.44 3.12 -5.10
C ILE A 331 9.82 3.22 -5.73
N LEU A 332 10.35 2.08 -6.17
CA LEU A 332 11.52 2.01 -7.03
C LEU A 332 11.04 1.84 -8.46
N LEU A 333 11.46 2.71 -9.38
CA LEU A 333 11.10 2.63 -10.79
C LEU A 333 12.36 2.47 -11.64
N ARG A 334 12.27 1.62 -12.66
CA ARG A 334 13.15 1.63 -13.80
C ARG A 334 12.33 1.96 -15.05
N THR A 335 12.93 2.69 -15.97
CA THR A 335 12.33 3.02 -17.27
C THR A 335 13.03 2.26 -18.39
N SER A 336 12.29 1.98 -19.46
CA SER A 336 12.83 1.27 -20.62
C SER A 336 14.06 1.97 -21.21
N GLY A 337 15.14 1.23 -21.41
CA GLY A 337 16.42 1.74 -21.91
C GLY A 337 17.25 2.53 -20.88
N SER A 338 16.71 2.80 -19.69
CA SER A 338 17.46 3.40 -18.58
C SER A 338 18.32 2.35 -17.89
N GLN A 339 19.52 2.78 -17.50
CA GLN A 339 20.44 1.99 -16.70
C GLN A 339 20.30 2.26 -15.20
N ASN A 340 19.38 3.15 -14.81
CA ASN A 340 19.27 3.69 -13.46
C ASN A 340 17.91 3.37 -12.84
N ILE A 341 17.89 3.17 -11.52
CA ILE A 341 16.67 3.05 -10.72
C ILE A 341 16.41 4.40 -10.08
N VAL A 342 15.21 4.93 -10.29
CA VAL A 342 14.74 6.14 -9.65
C VAL A 342 13.91 5.78 -8.43
N VAL A 343 14.31 6.32 -7.28
CA VAL A 343 13.58 6.13 -6.02
C VAL A 343 12.58 7.26 -5.83
N TYR A 344 11.30 6.91 -5.76
CA TYR A 344 10.20 7.78 -5.38
C TYR A 344 9.74 7.40 -3.98
N GLY A 345 10.00 8.27 -3.01
CA GLY A 345 9.44 8.17 -1.66
C GLY A 345 9.02 9.55 -1.22
N GLN A 346 8.02 9.64 -0.34
CA GLN A 346 7.64 10.94 0.20
C GLN A 346 8.71 11.36 1.21
N THR A 347 9.72 12.09 0.74
CA THR A 347 10.60 12.86 1.62
C THR A 347 9.97 14.23 1.86
N GLU A 348 10.09 14.71 3.10
CA GLU A 348 9.82 16.10 3.40
C GLU A 348 10.62 16.97 2.42
N LYS A 349 9.94 17.76 1.59
CA LYS A 349 10.60 18.86 0.89
C LYS A 349 11.16 19.79 1.96
N LYS A 350 12.48 19.81 2.11
CA LYS A 350 13.20 21.02 2.53
C LYS A 350 12.97 22.05 1.43
N THR A 351 11.93 22.86 1.57
CA THR A 351 11.81 24.09 0.83
C THR A 351 12.88 25.03 1.36
N GLU A 352 13.80 25.45 0.51
CA GLU A 352 14.63 26.62 0.75
C GLU A 352 13.72 27.83 0.93
N SER A 353 13.40 28.17 2.18
CA SER A 353 13.04 29.51 2.57
C SER A 353 13.95 29.93 3.72
N LYS A 354 14.49 31.14 3.58
CA LYS A 354 15.52 31.74 4.43
C LYS A 354 15.15 31.67 5.92
N ALA A 355 16.12 31.24 6.72
CA ALA A 355 16.30 31.46 8.17
C ALA A 355 15.24 30.93 9.17
N SER A 356 15.51 29.71 9.68
CA SER A 356 15.45 29.22 11.11
C SER A 356 14.11 29.13 11.88
N PRO A 357 13.97 28.26 12.93
CA PRO A 357 14.36 26.83 13.07
C PRO A 357 13.29 25.92 13.77
N ASN A 358 13.49 24.58 13.66
CA ASN A 358 13.09 23.46 14.56
C ASN A 358 11.74 22.66 14.41
N ASN A 359 11.92 21.33 14.29
CA ASN A 359 11.03 20.16 14.47
C ASN A 359 9.65 20.33 15.18
N SER A 360 8.60 19.67 14.66
CA SER A 360 7.46 19.14 15.46
C SER A 360 6.79 17.98 14.73
N GLN A 361 7.04 16.70 15.06
CA GLN A 361 6.31 15.86 16.04
C GLN A 361 4.78 15.93 15.93
N ASN A 362 4.12 14.75 16.02
CA ASN A 362 2.68 14.61 16.23
C ASN A 362 2.25 15.52 17.37
N LYS A 363 1.61 16.65 17.04
CA LYS A 363 1.26 17.66 18.03
C LYS A 363 0.19 17.09 18.96
N THR A 364 0.58 16.95 20.21
CA THR A 364 -0.30 16.48 21.26
C THR A 364 -0.64 17.67 22.15
N ILE A 365 -1.91 17.81 22.52
CA ILE A 365 -2.35 18.86 23.43
C ILE A 365 -2.64 18.23 24.78
N ILE A 366 -1.88 18.63 25.79
CA ILE A 366 -2.23 18.39 27.18
C ILE A 366 -3.20 19.49 27.59
N MET A 367 -4.41 19.10 27.97
CA MET A 367 -5.45 19.98 28.46
C MET A 367 -5.65 19.71 29.96
N ASN A 368 -5.36 20.72 30.77
CA ASN A 368 -5.62 20.66 32.21
C ASN A 368 -7.01 21.20 32.45
N THR A 369 -7.87 20.39 33.06
CA THR A 369 -9.22 20.78 33.48
C THR A 369 -9.30 20.85 34.99
N SER A 370 -10.36 21.46 35.53
CA SER A 370 -10.61 21.49 36.99
C SER A 370 -10.80 20.11 37.61
N LEU A 371 -11.11 19.07 36.81
CA LEU A 371 -11.30 17.69 37.27
C LEU A 371 -10.13 16.75 36.93
N GLY A 372 -9.07 17.26 36.30
CA GLY A 372 -7.87 16.50 35.97
C GLY A 372 -7.31 16.80 34.58
N GLN A 373 -6.25 16.10 34.23
CA GLN A 373 -5.55 16.29 32.96
C GLN A 373 -6.03 15.27 31.91
N LEU A 374 -6.25 15.75 30.68
CA LEU A 374 -6.47 14.90 29.51
C LEU A 374 -5.50 15.24 28.39
N THR A 375 -5.16 14.24 27.58
CA THR A 375 -4.19 14.35 26.50
C THR A 375 -4.90 14.07 25.18
N ILE A 376 -4.92 15.05 24.29
CA ILE A 376 -5.55 14.97 22.97
C ILE A 376 -4.47 14.84 21.91
N LYS A 377 -4.57 13.78 21.10
CA LYS A 377 -3.74 13.61 19.90
C LYS A 377 -4.49 14.20 18.71
N LEU A 378 -3.84 15.07 17.95
CA LEU A 378 -4.43 15.76 16.81
C LEU A 378 -4.18 15.03 15.48
N PHE A 379 -5.17 15.04 14.60
CA PHE A 379 -5.12 14.48 13.25
C PHE A 379 -4.68 15.54 12.22
N VAL A 380 -3.51 16.14 12.46
CA VAL A 380 -2.95 17.28 11.70
C VAL A 380 -2.77 17.03 10.20
N TYR A 381 -2.92 15.78 9.76
CA TYR A 381 -2.76 15.37 8.38
C TYR A 381 -4.08 15.18 7.65
N GLN A 382 -5.08 14.63 8.33
CA GLN A 382 -6.41 14.43 7.78
C GLN A 382 -7.19 15.74 7.75
N VAL A 383 -7.05 16.58 8.78
CA VAL A 383 -7.78 17.84 8.93
C VAL A 383 -6.83 18.99 9.33
N PRO A 384 -5.91 19.38 8.41
CA PRO A 384 -4.84 20.33 8.71
C PRO A 384 -5.35 21.71 9.13
N LYS A 385 -6.40 22.24 8.50
CA LYS A 385 -6.92 23.58 8.81
C LYS A 385 -7.56 23.60 10.20
N THR A 386 -8.36 22.58 10.51
CA THR A 386 -9.02 22.39 11.81
C THR A 386 -7.99 22.25 12.93
N CYS A 387 -6.93 21.46 12.70
CA CYS A 387 -5.86 21.31 13.68
C CYS A 387 -5.03 22.59 13.84
N GLU A 388 -4.72 23.30 12.75
CA GLU A 388 -4.00 24.57 12.80
C GLU A 388 -4.77 25.60 13.62
N ASN A 389 -6.08 25.70 13.41
CA ASN A 389 -6.98 26.54 14.20
C ASN A 389 -6.86 26.20 15.70
N PHE A 390 -7.09 24.93 16.05
CA PHE A 390 -7.06 24.48 17.44
C PHE A 390 -5.70 24.73 18.12
N ILE A 391 -4.59 24.42 17.43
CA ILE A 391 -3.24 24.62 17.96
C ILE A 391 -2.97 26.11 18.19
N LYS A 392 -3.28 26.97 17.22
CA LYS A 392 -3.02 28.41 17.35
C LYS A 392 -3.90 29.05 18.42
N LEU A 393 -5.15 28.59 18.59
CA LEU A 393 -6.01 29.01 19.71
C LEU A 393 -5.43 28.57 21.07
N CYS A 394 -4.92 27.35 21.17
CA CYS A 394 -4.19 26.89 22.36
C CYS A 394 -2.94 27.75 22.64
N GLN A 395 -2.14 28.09 21.62
CA GLN A 395 -0.95 28.96 21.77
C GLN A 395 -1.31 30.36 22.25
N LYS A 396 -2.45 30.90 21.78
CA LYS A 396 -3.00 32.18 22.23
C LYS A 396 -3.65 32.12 23.61
N LYS A 397 -3.65 30.96 24.28
CA LYS A 397 -4.35 30.73 25.56
C LYS A 397 -5.84 31.03 25.47
N TYR A 398 -6.42 30.87 24.28
CA TYR A 398 -7.82 31.20 24.01
C TYR A 398 -8.78 30.31 24.82
N TYR A 399 -8.38 29.07 25.11
CA TYR A 399 -9.17 28.12 25.88
C TYR A 399 -8.93 28.21 27.40
N ASP A 400 -8.02 29.06 27.87
CA ASP A 400 -7.74 29.18 29.31
C ASP A 400 -8.93 29.82 30.03
N ASN A 401 -9.41 29.15 31.07
CA ASN A 401 -10.63 29.43 31.84
C ASN A 401 -11.95 29.33 31.05
N VAL A 402 -11.96 28.66 29.90
CA VAL A 402 -13.19 28.36 29.17
C VAL A 402 -13.92 27.19 29.82
N ILE A 403 -15.24 27.28 29.95
CA ILE A 403 -16.06 26.25 30.60
C ILE A 403 -16.53 25.17 29.62
N PHE A 404 -16.82 23.99 30.16
CA PHE A 404 -17.71 23.03 29.51
C PHE A 404 -19.15 23.52 29.73
N HIS A 405 -19.77 24.06 28.67
CA HIS A 405 -21.08 24.71 28.78
C HIS A 405 -22.23 23.77 28.43
N ARG A 406 -21.95 22.56 27.94
CA ARG A 406 -22.96 21.55 27.61
C ARG A 406 -22.43 20.13 27.77
N ILE A 407 -23.13 19.29 28.52
CA ILE A 407 -22.78 17.90 28.85
C ILE A 407 -23.99 17.02 28.70
N ILE A 408 -23.94 16.07 27.75
CA ILE A 408 -25.01 15.09 27.53
C ILE A 408 -24.47 13.69 27.79
N LYS A 409 -24.97 13.06 28.86
CA LYS A 409 -24.56 11.72 29.29
C LYS A 409 -24.82 10.68 28.21
N GLY A 410 -23.81 9.86 27.92
CA GLY A 410 -23.79 8.84 26.86
C GLY A 410 -23.59 9.39 25.45
N PHE A 411 -23.40 10.70 25.29
CA PHE A 411 -23.28 11.35 23.99
C PHE A 411 -21.97 12.14 23.86
N MET A 412 -21.87 13.32 24.48
CA MET A 412 -20.73 14.22 24.30
C MET A 412 -20.62 15.30 25.39
N ILE A 413 -19.41 15.84 25.54
CA ILE A 413 -19.09 17.02 26.36
C ILE A 413 -18.58 18.14 25.45
N GLN A 414 -19.16 19.33 25.51
CA GLN A 414 -18.87 20.46 24.60
C GLN A 414 -18.30 21.66 25.34
N THR A 415 -17.34 22.32 24.70
CA THR A 415 -16.59 23.46 25.23
C THR A 415 -16.04 24.33 24.08
N GLY A 416 -15.14 25.27 24.39
CA GLY A 416 -14.46 26.12 23.41
C GLY A 416 -15.21 27.40 23.04
N ASP A 417 -16.25 27.76 23.80
CA ASP A 417 -16.94 29.04 23.72
C ASP A 417 -16.50 29.96 24.88
N PRO A 418 -15.85 31.11 24.60
CA PRO A 418 -15.46 32.08 25.62
C PRO A 418 -16.62 32.69 26.41
N LEU A 419 -17.83 32.75 25.83
CA LEU A 419 -19.02 33.27 26.51
C LEU A 419 -19.67 32.21 27.42
N GLY A 420 -19.47 30.93 27.10
CA GLY A 420 -19.99 29.80 27.85
C GLY A 420 -21.51 29.63 27.75
N ASP A 421 -22.12 30.13 26.67
CA ASP A 421 -23.55 30.04 26.37
C ASP A 421 -23.85 29.28 25.05
N GLY A 422 -22.82 28.84 24.34
CA GLY A 422 -22.91 28.08 23.09
C GLY A 422 -23.04 28.95 21.85
N THR A 423 -23.11 30.28 21.98
CA THR A 423 -23.32 31.21 20.85
C THR A 423 -22.04 31.88 20.37
N GLY A 424 -21.00 31.90 21.21
CA GLY A 424 -19.75 32.58 20.92
C GLY A 424 -18.67 31.68 20.31
N GLY A 425 -17.54 32.31 19.98
CA GLY A 425 -16.33 31.62 19.57
C GLY A 425 -15.94 31.84 18.12
N GLU A 426 -14.71 32.29 17.90
CA GLU A 426 -14.18 32.60 16.57
C GLU A 426 -12.98 31.72 16.24
N SER A 427 -12.78 31.46 14.95
CA SER A 427 -11.55 30.80 14.50
C SER A 427 -10.34 31.73 14.67
N ILE A 428 -9.14 31.17 14.52
CA ILE A 428 -7.90 31.95 14.51
C ILE A 428 -7.85 33.02 13.41
N TRP A 429 -8.67 32.88 12.37
CA TRP A 429 -8.76 33.80 11.23
C TRP A 429 -9.81 34.90 11.42
N GLY A 430 -10.62 34.85 12.48
CA GLY A 430 -11.69 35.83 12.76
C GLY A 430 -13.01 35.59 12.03
N ASP A 431 -13.05 34.61 11.11
CA ASP A 431 -14.27 34.17 10.40
C ASP A 431 -14.50 32.67 10.59
N TYR A 432 -15.68 32.16 10.21
CA TYR A 432 -15.90 30.73 10.10
C TYR A 432 -15.04 30.08 8.99
N PHE A 433 -14.69 28.81 9.15
CA PHE A 433 -13.93 28.05 8.15
C PHE A 433 -14.61 26.74 7.74
N GLU A 434 -14.24 26.23 6.55
CA GLU A 434 -14.82 25.02 5.96
C GLU A 434 -14.65 23.75 6.81
N ASP A 435 -15.55 22.79 6.61
CA ASP A 435 -15.43 21.45 7.18
C ASP A 435 -14.35 20.63 6.48
N GLU A 436 -13.63 19.83 7.25
CA GLU A 436 -12.66 18.85 6.76
C GLU A 436 -13.10 17.44 7.17
N PHE A 437 -13.59 16.67 6.20
CA PHE A 437 -14.01 15.28 6.41
C PHE A 437 -12.99 14.29 5.84
N SER A 438 -12.68 13.25 6.61
CA SER A 438 -11.89 12.10 6.16
C SER A 438 -12.70 10.82 6.34
N GLY A 439 -12.63 9.90 5.37
CA GLY A 439 -13.32 8.60 5.45
C GLY A 439 -12.79 7.70 6.59
N GLU A 440 -11.61 8.01 7.12
CA GLU A 440 -11.01 7.34 8.28
C GLU A 440 -11.56 7.87 9.62
N LEU A 441 -12.00 9.13 9.65
CA LEU A 441 -12.33 9.84 10.88
C LEU A 441 -13.84 9.90 11.06
N THR A 442 -14.34 9.03 11.94
CA THR A 442 -15.77 8.88 12.24
C THR A 442 -16.00 8.84 13.75
N HIS A 443 -17.23 9.10 14.18
CA HIS A 443 -17.68 9.04 15.56
C HIS A 443 -18.10 7.59 15.95
N CYS A 444 -17.38 6.59 15.43
CA CYS A 444 -17.68 5.17 15.60
C CYS A 444 -17.25 4.61 16.97
N LYS A 445 -16.48 5.39 17.74
CA LYS A 445 -15.98 5.06 19.08
C LYS A 445 -16.09 6.29 20.00
N PRO A 446 -16.14 6.11 21.34
CA PRO A 446 -16.04 7.24 22.27
C PRO A 446 -14.66 7.90 22.21
N PHE A 447 -14.55 9.07 22.83
CA PHE A 447 -13.33 9.87 22.98
C PHE A 447 -12.79 10.52 21.70
N MET A 448 -13.66 10.72 20.72
CA MET A 448 -13.33 11.48 19.50
C MET A 448 -13.56 12.97 19.73
N VAL A 449 -12.62 13.80 19.29
CA VAL A 449 -12.67 15.25 19.39
C VAL A 449 -13.07 15.83 18.04
N SER A 450 -14.13 16.63 18.01
CA SER A 450 -14.76 17.11 16.78
C SER A 450 -15.25 18.54 16.93
N MET A 451 -15.28 19.31 15.83
CA MET A 451 -15.73 20.70 15.84
C MET A 451 -17.23 20.80 16.10
N ALA A 452 -17.64 21.75 16.94
CA ALA A 452 -19.02 22.14 17.09
C ALA A 452 -19.31 23.30 16.12
N ASN A 453 -20.16 23.04 15.13
CA ASN A 453 -20.56 23.99 14.10
C ASN A 453 -22.09 24.23 14.16
N ALA A 454 -22.55 25.35 13.61
CA ALA A 454 -23.97 25.70 13.52
C ALA A 454 -24.61 25.26 12.19
N GLY A 455 -23.93 24.37 11.45
CA GLY A 455 -24.24 23.97 10.09
C GLY A 455 -22.97 23.83 9.24
N PRO A 456 -23.10 23.38 7.98
CA PRO A 456 -21.96 23.12 7.11
C PRO A 456 -21.05 24.35 6.95
N ASN A 457 -19.74 24.15 7.09
CA ASN A 457 -18.67 25.14 6.94
C ASN A 457 -18.74 26.33 7.93
N THR A 458 -19.27 26.09 9.13
CA THR A 458 -19.35 27.11 10.19
C THR A 458 -18.45 26.81 11.39
N ASN A 459 -17.25 26.27 11.14
CA ASN A 459 -16.32 25.95 12.22
C ASN A 459 -15.70 27.22 12.83
N GLY A 460 -15.75 27.35 14.16
CA GLY A 460 -15.20 28.46 14.93
C GLY A 460 -14.13 27.98 15.93
N SER A 461 -14.34 28.24 17.22
CA SER A 461 -13.47 27.73 18.31
C SER A 461 -14.07 26.58 19.10
N GLN A 462 -15.38 26.36 19.02
CA GLN A 462 -16.08 25.36 19.81
C GLN A 462 -15.79 23.94 19.32
N PHE A 463 -15.70 23.01 20.27
CA PHE A 463 -15.49 21.59 19.98
C PHE A 463 -16.14 20.73 21.06
N PHE A 464 -16.36 19.45 20.73
CA PHE A 464 -16.87 18.46 21.66
C PHE A 464 -16.00 17.21 21.67
N ILE A 465 -16.09 16.46 22.78
CA ILE A 465 -15.50 15.14 22.95
C ILE A 465 -16.64 14.14 23.09
N THR A 466 -16.68 13.10 22.26
CA THR A 466 -17.71 12.05 22.39
C THR A 466 -17.47 11.18 23.61
N THR A 467 -18.54 10.75 24.26
CA THR A 467 -18.52 9.76 25.35
C THR A 467 -19.22 8.46 24.97
N GLY A 468 -20.00 8.49 23.89
CA GLY A 468 -20.60 7.33 23.21
C GLY A 468 -20.31 7.31 21.71
N LYS A 469 -20.95 6.36 20.99
CA LYS A 469 -20.93 6.33 19.52
C LYS A 469 -21.97 7.31 18.98
N ALA A 470 -21.59 8.12 18.00
CA ALA A 470 -22.47 9.12 17.40
C ALA A 470 -22.37 9.15 15.86
N PRO A 471 -22.61 8.02 15.15
CA PRO A 471 -22.40 7.93 13.70
C PRO A 471 -23.27 8.90 12.90
N TRP A 472 -24.38 9.40 13.45
CA TRP A 472 -25.20 10.42 12.80
C TRP A 472 -24.47 11.76 12.64
N LEU A 473 -23.38 12.02 13.36
CA LEU A 473 -22.55 13.23 13.22
C LEU A 473 -21.48 13.10 12.12
N ASP A 474 -21.31 11.91 11.54
CA ASP A 474 -20.32 11.65 10.50
C ASP A 474 -20.62 12.48 9.25
N ASN A 475 -19.58 13.11 8.68
CA ASN A 475 -19.68 14.07 7.57
C ASN A 475 -20.56 15.30 7.85
N GLN A 476 -20.87 15.58 9.13
CA GLN A 476 -21.50 16.83 9.57
C GLN A 476 -20.57 17.66 10.45
N HIS A 477 -19.74 17.00 11.26
CA HIS A 477 -18.76 17.62 12.15
C HIS A 477 -17.34 17.14 11.88
N SER A 478 -16.39 18.07 11.81
CA SER A 478 -14.99 17.79 11.48
C SER A 478 -14.26 17.16 12.67
N VAL A 479 -14.02 15.84 12.61
CA VAL A 479 -13.24 15.11 13.62
C VAL A 479 -11.76 15.45 13.47
N PHE A 480 -11.13 15.99 14.52
CA PHE A 480 -9.76 16.49 14.45
C PHE A 480 -8.81 15.99 15.53
N GLY A 481 -9.30 15.19 16.47
CA GLY A 481 -8.44 14.52 17.42
C GLY A 481 -9.09 13.33 18.11
N GLU A 482 -8.30 12.66 18.94
CA GLU A 482 -8.76 11.63 19.86
C GLU A 482 -8.10 11.84 21.23
N VAL A 483 -8.86 11.61 22.31
CA VAL A 483 -8.26 11.57 23.65
C VAL A 483 -7.47 10.27 23.76
N VAL A 484 -6.20 10.38 24.14
CA VAL A 484 -5.29 9.23 24.29
C VAL A 484 -4.92 8.95 25.75
N GLN A 485 -5.12 9.93 26.65
CA GLN A 485 -4.97 9.77 28.10
C GLN A 485 -5.96 10.68 28.83
N GLY A 486 -6.36 10.31 30.05
CA GLY A 486 -7.37 11.04 30.84
C GLY A 486 -8.81 10.62 30.55
N PHE A 487 -9.02 9.37 30.14
CA PHE A 487 -10.37 8.81 29.90
C PHE A 487 -11.28 8.87 31.14
N ASP A 488 -10.70 8.72 32.33
CA ASP A 488 -11.41 8.85 33.60
C ASP A 488 -11.85 10.30 33.86
N VAL A 489 -11.05 11.28 33.42
CA VAL A 489 -11.40 12.71 33.52
C VAL A 489 -12.58 13.03 32.60
N VAL A 490 -12.57 12.55 31.36
CA VAL A 490 -13.70 12.73 30.43
C VAL A 490 -15.00 12.14 31.02
N LYS A 491 -14.91 10.95 31.63
CA LYS A 491 -16.06 10.33 32.32
C LYS A 491 -16.51 11.12 33.56
N LYS A 492 -15.59 11.64 34.37
CA LYS A 492 -15.93 12.49 35.52
C LYS A 492 -16.63 13.78 35.10
N ILE A 493 -16.20 14.38 33.98
CA ILE A 493 -16.86 15.55 33.39
C ILE A 493 -18.27 15.16 32.93
N GLU A 494 -18.42 14.04 32.22
CA GLU A 494 -19.72 13.51 31.78
C GLU A 494 -20.70 13.21 32.93
N GLU A 495 -20.20 12.76 34.08
CA GLU A 495 -21.00 12.41 35.26
C GLU A 495 -21.41 13.62 36.12
N ALA A 496 -20.93 14.82 35.79
CA ALA A 496 -21.26 16.03 36.54
C ALA A 496 -22.76 16.36 36.48
N PRO A 497 -23.39 16.78 37.59
CA PRO A 497 -24.79 17.23 37.58
C PRO A 497 -25.00 18.43 36.66
N THR A 498 -25.99 18.35 35.77
CA THR A 498 -26.38 19.42 34.84
C THR A 498 -27.75 19.99 35.19
N ASP A 499 -28.01 21.22 34.73
CA ASP A 499 -29.32 21.84 34.75
C ASP A 499 -30.21 21.37 33.57
N GLY A 500 -31.34 22.05 33.36
CA GLY A 500 -32.30 21.74 32.29
C GLY A 500 -31.80 22.02 30.87
N ASP A 501 -30.71 22.77 30.71
CA ASP A 501 -30.10 23.12 29.42
C ASP A 501 -28.81 22.31 29.17
N ASP A 502 -28.64 21.18 29.86
CA ASP A 502 -27.45 20.33 29.84
C ASP A 502 -26.17 21.04 30.33
N LYS A 503 -26.28 22.19 31.02
CA LYS A 503 -25.13 22.95 31.50
C LYS A 503 -24.73 22.47 32.91
N PRO A 504 -23.43 22.24 33.21
CA PRO A 504 -23.00 21.81 34.54
C PRO A 504 -23.40 22.81 35.63
N ILE A 505 -23.99 22.31 36.72
CA ILE A 505 -24.37 23.13 37.88
C ILE A 505 -23.13 23.76 38.51
N ASP A 506 -22.09 22.93 38.71
CA ASP A 506 -20.76 23.39 39.12
C ASP A 506 -19.89 23.56 37.86
N PRO A 507 -19.42 24.77 37.54
CA PRO A 507 -18.67 25.02 36.32
C PRO A 507 -17.36 24.23 36.27
N ILE A 508 -17.14 23.53 35.16
CA ILE A 508 -15.91 22.80 34.87
C ILE A 508 -15.09 23.63 33.88
N TYR A 509 -13.85 23.94 34.23
CA TYR A 509 -12.98 24.82 33.46
C TYR A 509 -11.88 24.05 32.75
N ILE A 510 -11.49 24.51 31.57
CA ILE A 510 -10.17 24.29 31.00
C ILE A 510 -9.23 25.29 31.67
N LEU A 511 -8.34 24.83 32.53
CA LEU A 511 -7.41 25.70 33.25
C LEU A 511 -6.26 26.19 32.37
N SER A 512 -5.73 25.29 31.53
CA SER A 512 -4.64 25.61 30.61
C SER A 512 -4.51 24.55 29.52
N THR A 513 -4.03 24.97 28.36
CA THR A 513 -3.59 24.04 27.29
C THR A 513 -2.09 24.12 27.08
N LYS A 514 -1.44 22.97 26.86
CA LYS A 514 0.00 22.87 26.57
C LYS A 514 0.23 21.99 25.35
N ILE A 515 0.96 22.51 24.37
CA ILE A 515 1.39 21.75 23.21
C ILE A 515 2.66 20.98 23.56
N VAL A 516 2.69 19.70 23.22
CA VAL A 516 3.81 18.77 23.40
C VAL A 516 4.31 18.29 22.05
#